data_AF-A0A967K7U6-F1
#
_entry.id   AF-A0A967K7U6-F1
#
_cell.length_a   1.000
_cell.length_b   1.000
_cell.length_c   1.000
_cell.angle_alpha   90.00
_cell.angle_beta   90.00
_cell.angle_gamma   90.00
#
_symmetry.space_group_name_H-M   'P 1'
#
loop_
_entity.id
_entity.type
_entity.pdbx_description
1 polymer ?
#
loop_
_entity_poly.entity_id
_entity_poly.type
_entity_poly.pdbx_seq_one_letter_code
_entity_poly.pdbx_strand_id
1 'polypeptide(L)'
;QQIVKIVHDELAELFGGEVAAAGIDWAPSPPTVILLVGLQGSGKTTTAAKLAARLERRGREAMLAACDLRRPAAVEQLEQLGRQIDVPVHAHGTDADPVEVGKGALERARAENRSVLIVDTAGRLQIDEPLMEELRRLKAELEPREILLVADAMTGQEAVRIAEGFDEALDVTGVILTKMDGDARGGAALSIHGVTGKPIKFVGVGEGMDDLDSADPERLAGRILQMGDVVGLVERAQRAIDEEEQAKLQEKVLGKGRFTLEDFLTAIRQIQRMGPLEQIVKLIPGMSGKLPVGADLDEKRIKHVEAIILSMTPEERRDPGILNGSRRARIARGSGRPVSEVNRLVKQFEQMKQFMKQMKQMKGGLPFFG
;
A
#
# COMPACT_ATOMS: atom_id res chain seq x y z
N GLN A 1 -2.11 29.78 -2.28
CA GLN A 1 -0.95 28.86 -2.32
C GLN A 1 -0.11 28.94 -1.04
N GLN A 2 0.32 30.13 -0.57
CA GLN A 2 1.07 30.25 0.71
C GLN A 2 0.29 29.79 1.95
N ILE A 3 -0.98 30.18 2.11
CA ILE A 3 -1.81 29.75 3.26
C ILE A 3 -1.94 28.22 3.31
N VAL A 4 -2.18 27.58 2.15
CA VAL A 4 -2.32 26.13 2.06
C VAL A 4 -1.03 25.41 2.44
N LYS A 5 0.12 25.93 2.01
CA LYS A 5 1.43 25.42 2.42
C LYS A 5 1.65 25.54 3.92
N ILE A 6 1.35 26.70 4.51
CA ILE A 6 1.50 26.92 5.96
C ILE A 6 0.61 25.94 6.73
N VAL A 7 -0.65 25.77 6.35
CA VAL A 7 -1.56 24.82 7.01
C VAL A 7 -1.07 23.37 6.85
N HIS A 8 -0.56 23.02 5.68
CA HIS A 8 0.04 21.69 5.45
C HIS A 8 1.22 21.45 6.38
N ASP A 9 2.17 22.38 6.43
CA ASP A 9 3.41 22.24 7.19
C ASP A 9 3.10 22.16 8.70
N GLU A 10 2.16 22.96 9.19
CA GLU A 10 1.67 22.90 10.59
C GLU A 10 0.96 21.58 10.92
N LEU A 11 0.16 21.03 10.00
CA LEU A 11 -0.46 19.72 10.19
C LEU A 11 0.58 18.60 10.19
N ALA A 12 1.56 18.67 9.29
CA ALA A 12 2.65 17.69 9.23
C ALA A 12 3.52 17.75 10.49
N GLU A 13 3.83 18.94 10.99
CA GLU A 13 4.55 19.12 12.26
C GLU A 13 3.73 18.59 13.44
N LEU A 14 2.42 18.86 13.47
CA LEU A 14 1.55 18.35 14.53
C LEU A 14 1.56 16.81 14.57
N PHE A 15 1.39 16.14 13.43
CA PHE A 15 1.41 14.67 13.38
C PHE A 15 2.82 14.07 13.46
N GLY A 16 3.86 14.85 13.15
CA GLY A 16 5.24 14.40 12.97
C GLY A 16 6.24 14.92 13.99
N GLY A 17 5.81 15.65 15.03
CA GLY A 17 6.67 16.23 16.07
C GLY A 17 7.39 15.19 16.95
N GLU A 18 7.50 15.43 18.27
CA GLU A 18 8.24 14.55 19.19
C GLU A 18 7.78 13.07 19.19
N VAL A 19 6.61 12.78 18.61
CA VAL A 19 5.95 11.47 18.61
C VAL A 19 6.10 10.71 17.28
N ALA A 20 7.12 11.05 16.46
CA ALA A 20 7.43 10.39 15.18
C ALA A 20 7.96 8.94 15.33
N ALA A 21 7.29 8.08 16.08
CA ALA A 21 7.47 6.64 16.00
C ALA A 21 6.47 6.09 14.96
N ALA A 22 6.80 6.23 13.67
CA ALA A 22 6.00 5.77 12.53
C ALA A 22 5.88 4.23 12.41
N GLY A 23 6.00 3.50 13.52
CA GLY A 23 6.05 2.05 13.57
C GLY A 23 5.59 1.46 14.89
N ILE A 24 5.50 0.13 14.87
CA ILE A 24 5.27 -0.68 16.05
C ILE A 24 6.52 -0.63 16.94
N ASP A 25 6.30 -0.36 18.21
CA ASP A 25 7.25 -0.58 19.29
C ASP A 25 7.33 -2.08 19.56
N TRP A 26 8.51 -2.65 19.35
CA TRP A 26 8.71 -4.10 19.41
C TRP A 26 9.12 -4.52 20.82
N ALA A 27 8.54 -5.62 21.29
CA ALA A 27 8.97 -6.22 22.54
C ALA A 27 10.43 -6.72 22.42
N PRO A 28 11.24 -6.61 23.50
CA PRO A 28 12.61 -7.13 23.50
C PRO A 28 12.69 -8.63 23.20
N SER A 29 11.64 -9.37 23.54
CA SER A 29 11.48 -10.80 23.28
C SER A 29 10.12 -11.07 22.62
N PRO A 30 10.05 -11.92 21.57
CA PRO A 30 8.79 -12.29 20.93
C PRO A 30 7.91 -13.17 21.84
N PRO A 31 6.58 -13.19 21.61
CA PRO A 31 5.87 -12.36 20.63
C PRO A 31 5.67 -10.92 21.14
N THR A 32 5.72 -9.95 20.23
CA THR A 32 5.18 -8.61 20.50
C THR A 32 3.65 -8.70 20.48
N VAL A 33 2.99 -8.34 21.58
CA VAL A 33 1.53 -8.37 21.68
C VAL A 33 0.95 -7.00 21.32
N ILE A 34 0.02 -6.98 20.36
CA ILE A 34 -0.71 -5.81 19.89
C ILE A 34 -2.20 -6.01 20.18
N LEU A 35 -2.77 -5.17 21.02
CA LEU A 35 -4.19 -5.18 21.37
C LEU A 35 -4.94 -4.13 20.55
N LEU A 36 -5.90 -4.55 19.73
CA LEU A 36 -6.73 -3.63 18.94
C LEU A 36 -8.02 -3.31 19.68
N VAL A 37 -8.25 -2.03 19.96
CA VAL A 37 -9.45 -1.55 20.67
C VAL A 37 -10.18 -0.48 19.85
N GLY A 38 -11.42 -0.17 20.21
CA GLY A 38 -12.23 0.85 19.55
C GLY A 38 -13.69 0.45 19.36
N LEU A 39 -14.49 1.37 18.83
CA LEU A 39 -15.92 1.16 18.67
C LEU A 39 -16.30 0.05 17.70
N GLN A 40 -17.53 -0.41 17.82
CA GLN A 40 -18.16 -1.28 16.84
C GLN A 40 -18.18 -0.58 15.46
N GLY A 41 -17.83 -1.32 14.41
CA GLY A 41 -17.84 -0.78 13.04
C GLY A 41 -16.65 0.12 12.67
N SER A 42 -15.68 0.32 13.57
CA SER A 42 -14.44 1.07 13.26
C SER A 42 -13.46 0.30 12.38
N GLY A 43 -13.69 -0.99 12.16
CA GLY A 43 -12.86 -1.84 11.29
C GLY A 43 -11.74 -2.61 12.02
N LYS A 44 -11.89 -2.92 13.31
CA LYS A 44 -10.88 -3.70 14.08
C LYS A 44 -10.50 -5.03 13.44
N THR A 45 -11.47 -5.91 13.17
CA THR A 45 -11.24 -7.24 12.59
C THR A 45 -10.54 -7.17 11.23
N THR A 46 -10.95 -6.24 10.35
CA THR A 46 -10.29 -6.05 9.06
C THR A 46 -8.90 -5.44 9.21
N THR A 47 -8.72 -4.49 10.13
CA THR A 47 -7.42 -3.90 10.46
C THR A 47 -6.45 -4.95 11.03
N ALA A 48 -6.94 -5.88 11.86
CA ALA A 48 -6.14 -6.99 12.38
C ALA A 48 -5.54 -7.83 11.24
N ALA A 49 -6.38 -8.23 10.29
CA ALA A 49 -5.95 -9.00 9.12
C ALA A 49 -4.97 -8.22 8.23
N LYS A 50 -5.26 -6.94 7.93
CA LYS A 50 -4.36 -6.09 7.13
C LYS A 50 -3.01 -5.88 7.81
N LEU A 51 -3.01 -5.67 9.12
CA LEU A 51 -1.80 -5.49 9.90
C LEU A 51 -0.97 -6.78 9.89
N ALA A 52 -1.61 -7.93 10.11
CA ALA A 52 -0.94 -9.24 10.01
C ALA A 52 -0.33 -9.45 8.62
N ALA A 53 -1.09 -9.23 7.54
CA ALA A 53 -0.60 -9.37 6.17
C ALA A 53 0.59 -8.43 5.86
N ARG A 54 0.54 -7.19 6.36
CA ARG A 54 1.64 -6.22 6.23
C ARG A 54 2.90 -6.67 6.98
N LEU A 55 2.74 -7.27 8.16
CA LEU A 55 3.84 -7.76 8.98
C LEU A 55 4.47 -9.03 8.39
N GLU A 56 3.66 -9.96 7.89
CA GLU A 56 4.14 -11.16 7.17
C GLU A 56 4.99 -10.78 5.95
N ARG A 57 4.53 -9.81 5.15
CA ARG A 57 5.30 -9.27 4.01
C ARG A 57 6.64 -8.63 4.41
N ARG A 58 6.80 -8.27 5.69
CA ARG A 58 8.05 -7.74 6.27
C ARG A 58 8.86 -8.81 7.01
N GLY A 59 8.52 -10.09 6.89
CA GLY A 59 9.21 -11.20 7.53
C GLY A 59 8.93 -11.32 9.02
N ARG A 60 7.78 -10.81 9.50
CA ARG A 60 7.33 -10.96 10.89
C ARG A 60 6.18 -11.96 10.92
N GLU A 61 6.47 -13.17 11.39
CA GLU A 61 5.50 -14.24 11.57
C GLU A 61 4.43 -13.80 12.58
N ALA A 62 3.19 -13.67 12.11
CA ALA A 62 2.05 -13.18 12.86
C ALA A 62 1.11 -14.31 13.31
N MET A 63 0.36 -14.02 14.35
CA MET A 63 -0.80 -14.80 14.78
C MET A 63 -1.92 -13.84 15.17
N LEU A 64 -3.16 -14.23 14.87
CA LEU A 64 -4.36 -13.48 15.24
C LEU A 64 -5.07 -14.17 16.40
N ALA A 65 -5.62 -13.41 17.35
CA ALA A 65 -6.50 -13.92 18.41
C ALA A 65 -7.92 -13.37 18.25
N ALA A 66 -8.90 -14.26 18.16
CA ALA A 66 -10.31 -13.93 17.99
C ALA A 66 -11.00 -13.66 19.35
N CYS A 67 -10.78 -12.49 19.93
CA CYS A 67 -11.36 -12.11 21.22
C CYS A 67 -12.73 -11.38 21.10
N ASP A 68 -13.21 -11.05 19.89
CA ASP A 68 -14.59 -10.60 19.65
C ASP A 68 -15.57 -11.79 19.65
N LEU A 69 -15.88 -12.30 20.84
CA LEU A 69 -16.81 -13.43 21.01
C LEU A 69 -18.29 -12.99 21.04
N ARG A 70 -18.53 -11.69 21.14
CA ARG A 70 -19.89 -11.13 21.33
C ARG A 70 -20.59 -10.83 20.00
N ARG A 71 -19.85 -10.55 18.94
CA ARG A 71 -20.40 -10.26 17.62
C ARG A 71 -20.65 -11.57 16.85
N PRO A 72 -21.87 -11.79 16.32
CA PRO A 72 -22.15 -12.95 15.49
C PRO A 72 -21.18 -13.05 14.31
N ALA A 73 -20.70 -14.26 14.03
CA ALA A 73 -19.79 -14.55 12.94
C ALA A 73 -18.41 -13.85 13.00
N ALA A 74 -18.05 -13.15 14.09
CA ALA A 74 -16.80 -12.40 14.15
C ALA A 74 -15.56 -13.32 14.20
N VAL A 75 -15.66 -14.43 14.93
CA VAL A 75 -14.62 -15.47 14.96
C VAL A 75 -14.46 -16.08 13.57
N GLU A 76 -15.54 -16.54 12.94
CA GLU A 76 -15.49 -17.11 11.59
C GLU A 76 -15.00 -16.10 10.55
N GLN A 77 -15.35 -14.82 10.69
CA GLN A 77 -14.84 -13.76 9.85
C GLN A 77 -13.33 -13.64 9.99
N LEU A 78 -12.80 -13.56 11.22
CA LEU A 78 -11.36 -13.45 11.43
C LEU A 78 -10.62 -14.69 10.90
N GLU A 79 -11.17 -15.89 11.11
CA GLU A 79 -10.62 -17.13 10.55
C GLU A 79 -10.60 -17.15 9.02
N GLN A 80 -11.65 -16.64 8.36
CA GLN A 80 -11.68 -16.51 6.91
C GLN A 80 -10.61 -15.55 6.41
N LEU A 81 -10.47 -14.39 7.05
CA LEU A 81 -9.43 -13.41 6.70
C LEU A 81 -8.03 -13.99 6.95
N GLY A 82 -7.82 -14.69 8.07
CA GLY A 82 -6.55 -15.38 8.37
C GLY A 82 -6.19 -16.42 7.33
N ARG A 83 -7.14 -17.27 6.92
CA ARG A 83 -6.95 -18.24 5.82
C ARG A 83 -6.61 -17.57 4.48
N GLN A 84 -7.22 -16.41 4.19
CA GLN A 84 -6.95 -15.67 2.96
C GLN A 84 -5.49 -15.15 2.88
N ILE A 85 -4.90 -14.80 4.03
CA ILE A 85 -3.55 -14.23 4.13
C ILE A 85 -2.51 -15.24 4.65
N ASP A 86 -2.89 -16.51 4.81
CA ASP A 86 -2.06 -17.59 5.37
C ASP A 86 -1.49 -17.30 6.78
N VAL A 87 -2.28 -16.62 7.62
CA VAL A 87 -1.94 -16.30 9.01
C VAL A 87 -2.78 -17.16 9.96
N PRO A 88 -2.16 -17.84 10.95
CA PRO A 88 -2.89 -18.64 11.92
C PRO A 88 -3.78 -17.76 12.80
N VAL A 89 -5.00 -18.24 13.03
CA VAL A 89 -5.94 -17.65 13.99
C VAL A 89 -6.08 -18.59 15.19
N HIS A 90 -5.93 -18.04 16.39
CA HIS A 90 -6.29 -18.69 17.63
C HIS A 90 -7.70 -18.27 18.02
N ALA A 91 -8.57 -19.26 18.16
CA ALA A 91 -9.96 -19.08 18.53
C ALA A 91 -10.38 -20.23 19.47
N HIS A 92 -11.34 -19.95 20.34
CA HIS A 92 -12.11 -20.95 21.06
C HIS A 92 -13.58 -20.86 20.62
N GLY A 93 -14.43 -21.77 21.08
CA GLY A 93 -15.88 -21.65 20.90
C GLY A 93 -16.41 -20.33 21.47
N THR A 94 -17.59 -19.90 21.01
CA THR A 94 -18.20 -18.59 21.34
C THR A 94 -18.56 -18.42 22.82
N ASP A 95 -18.56 -19.51 23.61
CA ASP A 95 -18.90 -19.51 25.03
C ASP A 95 -17.69 -19.29 25.96
N ALA A 96 -16.50 -19.03 25.39
CA ALA A 96 -15.28 -18.79 26.16
C ALA A 96 -15.19 -17.36 26.74
N ASP A 97 -14.35 -17.15 27.76
CA ASP A 97 -13.95 -15.81 28.21
C ASP A 97 -12.90 -15.24 27.23
N PRO A 98 -13.08 -14.03 26.65
CA PRO A 98 -12.08 -13.40 25.79
C PRO A 98 -10.68 -13.36 26.39
N VAL A 99 -10.57 -13.22 27.72
CA VAL A 99 -9.27 -13.25 28.42
C VAL A 99 -8.57 -14.59 28.27
N GLU A 100 -9.31 -15.69 28.39
CA GLU A 100 -8.77 -17.05 28.23
C GLU A 100 -8.37 -17.34 26.79
N VAL A 101 -9.13 -16.81 25.81
CA VAL A 101 -8.75 -16.86 24.39
C VAL A 101 -7.43 -16.13 24.15
N GLY A 102 -7.28 -14.93 24.70
CA GLY A 102 -6.05 -14.15 24.62
C GLY A 102 -4.85 -14.88 25.23
N LYS A 103 -5.01 -15.47 26.43
CA LYS A 103 -3.97 -16.25 27.10
C LYS A 103 -3.54 -17.46 26.28
N GLY A 104 -4.51 -18.25 25.80
CA GLY A 104 -4.24 -19.40 24.95
C GLY A 104 -3.53 -19.01 23.65
N ALA A 105 -3.90 -17.86 23.06
CA ALA A 105 -3.24 -17.35 21.87
C ALA A 105 -1.79 -16.93 22.15
N LEU A 106 -1.52 -16.31 23.30
CA LEU A 106 -0.17 -15.95 23.72
C LEU A 106 0.72 -17.16 23.97
N GLU A 107 0.20 -18.18 24.65
CA GLU A 107 0.90 -19.45 24.87
C GLU A 107 1.22 -20.15 23.55
N ARG A 108 0.23 -20.22 22.65
CA ARG A 108 0.39 -20.81 21.32
C ARG A 108 1.38 -20.04 20.46
N ALA A 109 1.31 -18.70 20.47
CA ALA A 109 2.25 -17.84 19.75
C ALA A 109 3.70 -18.08 20.22
N ARG A 110 3.92 -18.23 21.53
CA ARG A 110 5.23 -18.60 22.09
C ARG A 110 5.67 -20.00 21.65
N ALA A 111 4.78 -20.99 21.71
CA ALA A 111 5.10 -22.37 21.33
C ALA A 111 5.44 -22.52 19.83
N GLU A 112 4.77 -21.74 18.98
CA GLU A 112 4.98 -21.70 17.53
C GLU A 112 6.06 -20.69 17.10
N ASN A 113 6.78 -20.06 18.04
CA ASN A 113 7.80 -19.03 17.78
C ASN A 113 7.33 -17.83 16.94
N ARG A 114 6.05 -17.46 17.05
CA ARG A 114 5.51 -16.30 16.34
C ARG A 114 6.14 -15.01 16.86
N SER A 115 6.43 -14.10 15.93
CA SER A 115 7.07 -12.83 16.25
C SER A 115 6.09 -11.79 16.80
N VAL A 116 4.81 -11.87 16.40
CA VAL A 116 3.77 -10.91 16.78
C VAL A 116 2.43 -11.60 17.00
N LEU A 117 1.72 -11.20 18.05
CA LEU A 117 0.35 -11.59 18.32
C LEU A 117 -0.54 -10.35 18.20
N ILE A 118 -1.55 -10.40 17.33
CA ILE A 118 -2.53 -9.34 17.15
C ILE A 118 -3.86 -9.82 17.71
N VAL A 119 -4.38 -9.08 18.70
CA VAL A 119 -5.60 -9.43 19.43
C VAL A 119 -6.75 -8.56 18.93
N ASP A 120 -7.75 -9.18 18.28
CA ASP A 120 -8.97 -8.51 17.82
C ASP A 120 -10.03 -8.58 18.92
N THR A 121 -10.34 -7.44 19.56
CA THR A 121 -11.33 -7.39 20.65
C THR A 121 -12.72 -7.04 20.16
N ALA A 122 -13.72 -7.32 21.01
CA ALA A 122 -15.06 -6.80 20.79
C ALA A 122 -15.09 -5.27 20.71
N GLY A 123 -16.07 -4.75 19.96
CA GLY A 123 -16.45 -3.33 20.00
C GLY A 123 -17.85 -3.15 20.60
N ARG A 124 -18.12 -1.93 21.08
CA ARG A 124 -19.48 -1.49 21.46
C ARG A 124 -19.84 -0.21 20.71
N LEU A 125 -21.13 0.10 20.67
CA LEU A 125 -21.66 1.37 20.14
C LEU A 125 -21.33 2.55 21.05
N GLN A 126 -21.17 2.31 22.35
CA GLN A 126 -20.81 3.29 23.35
C GLN A 126 -19.77 2.68 24.30
N ILE A 127 -18.97 3.52 24.94
CA ILE A 127 -18.11 3.09 26.03
C ILE A 127 -19.02 2.67 27.19
N ASP A 128 -18.98 1.38 27.55
CA ASP A 128 -19.68 0.83 28.70
C ASP A 128 -18.69 0.20 29.68
N GLU A 129 -18.99 0.30 30.98
CA GLU A 129 -18.10 -0.21 32.04
C GLU A 129 -17.79 -1.72 31.89
N PRO A 130 -18.74 -2.59 31.51
CA PRO A 130 -18.44 -4.01 31.32
C PRO A 130 -17.42 -4.28 30.21
N LEU A 131 -17.45 -3.54 29.10
CA LEU A 131 -16.44 -3.66 28.04
C LEU A 131 -15.08 -3.17 28.55
N MET A 132 -15.05 -2.00 29.21
CA MET A 132 -13.77 -1.45 29.69
C MET A 132 -13.13 -2.36 30.72
N GLU A 133 -13.91 -2.99 31.59
CA GLU A 133 -13.39 -3.97 32.55
C GLU A 133 -12.83 -5.22 31.87
N GLU A 134 -13.50 -5.74 30.85
CA GLU A 134 -12.98 -6.85 30.03
C GLU A 134 -11.65 -6.48 29.36
N LEU A 135 -11.55 -5.27 28.81
CA LEU A 135 -10.32 -4.78 28.19
C LEU A 135 -9.20 -4.53 29.20
N ARG A 136 -9.51 -4.06 30.41
CA ARG A 136 -8.53 -3.93 31.50
C ARG A 136 -7.99 -5.29 31.92
N ARG A 137 -8.86 -6.30 32.01
CA ARG A 137 -8.45 -7.69 32.28
C ARG A 137 -7.55 -8.23 31.17
N LEU A 138 -7.91 -8.02 29.90
CA LEU A 138 -7.06 -8.39 28.76
C LEU A 138 -5.70 -7.67 28.80
N LYS A 139 -5.66 -6.37 29.08
CA LYS A 139 -4.42 -5.60 29.23
C LYS A 139 -3.55 -6.17 30.37
N ALA A 140 -4.14 -6.45 31.52
CA ALA A 140 -3.42 -6.97 32.68
C ALA A 140 -2.82 -8.35 32.44
N GLU A 141 -3.52 -9.21 31.70
CA GLU A 141 -3.13 -10.61 31.48
C GLU A 141 -2.17 -10.78 30.29
N LEU A 142 -2.30 -9.94 29.26
CA LEU A 142 -1.50 -10.05 28.04
C LEU A 142 -0.31 -9.09 28.01
N GLU A 143 -0.27 -8.10 28.90
CA GLU A 143 0.76 -7.05 28.97
C GLU A 143 1.17 -6.53 27.58
N PRO A 144 0.23 -6.02 26.77
CA PRO A 144 0.48 -5.67 25.39
C PRO A 144 1.53 -4.56 25.27
N ARG A 145 2.47 -4.73 24.32
CA ARG A 145 3.46 -3.69 24.00
C ARG A 145 2.79 -2.52 23.28
N GLU A 146 1.77 -2.81 22.48
CA GLU A 146 0.98 -1.82 21.77
C GLU A 146 -0.51 -2.02 22.08
N ILE A 147 -1.19 -0.94 22.41
CA ILE A 147 -2.65 -0.86 22.46
C ILE A 147 -3.05 0.16 21.41
N LEU A 148 -3.60 -0.31 20.29
CA LEU A 148 -3.91 0.53 19.14
C LEU A 148 -5.40 0.81 19.08
N LEU A 149 -5.77 2.09 19.18
CA LEU A 149 -7.14 2.54 18.98
C LEU A 149 -7.46 2.58 17.48
N VAL A 150 -8.39 1.73 17.05
CA VAL A 150 -8.91 1.72 15.68
C VAL A 150 -10.13 2.64 15.62
N ALA A 151 -10.00 3.75 14.90
CA ALA A 151 -11.04 4.77 14.76
C ALA A 151 -11.37 5.02 13.28
N ASP A 152 -12.65 5.30 13.01
CA ASP A 152 -13.13 5.66 11.68
C ASP A 152 -12.90 7.15 11.43
N ALA A 153 -12.27 7.49 10.30
CA ALA A 153 -11.99 8.86 9.91
C ALA A 153 -13.25 9.73 9.70
N MET A 154 -14.40 9.10 9.47
CA MET A 154 -15.69 9.78 9.34
C MET A 154 -16.31 10.16 10.68
N THR A 155 -15.84 9.57 11.79
CA THR A 155 -16.37 9.86 13.13
C THR A 155 -15.95 11.27 13.54
N GLY A 156 -16.92 12.18 13.67
CA GLY A 156 -16.68 13.58 14.02
C GLY A 156 -16.34 13.79 15.49
N GLN A 157 -16.99 14.76 16.13
CA GLN A 157 -16.73 15.14 17.53
C GLN A 157 -16.89 13.98 18.54
N GLU A 158 -17.66 12.94 18.19
CA GLU A 158 -17.81 11.76 19.03
C GLU A 158 -16.50 10.97 19.17
N ALA A 159 -15.63 11.00 18.16
CA ALA A 159 -14.33 10.33 18.16
C ALA A 159 -13.44 10.80 19.32
N VAL A 160 -13.57 12.07 19.72
CA VAL A 160 -12.82 12.65 20.85
C VAL A 160 -13.13 11.92 22.14
N ARG A 161 -14.42 11.89 22.52
CA ARG A 161 -14.85 11.28 23.79
C ARG A 161 -14.53 9.80 23.85
N ILE A 162 -14.63 9.14 22.69
CA ILE A 162 -14.27 7.73 22.55
C ILE A 162 -12.78 7.55 22.81
N ALA A 163 -11.95 8.35 22.14
CA ALA A 163 -10.50 8.24 22.27
C ALA A 163 -10.03 8.56 23.70
N GLU A 164 -10.59 9.59 24.34
CA GLU A 164 -10.37 9.91 25.76
C GLU A 164 -10.70 8.70 26.65
N GLY A 165 -11.90 8.13 26.53
CA GLY A 165 -12.31 7.03 27.41
C GLY A 165 -11.48 5.76 27.22
N PHE A 166 -11.03 5.45 26.00
CA PHE A 166 -10.11 4.33 25.78
C PHE A 166 -8.71 4.63 26.32
N ASP A 167 -8.20 5.85 26.12
CA ASP A 167 -6.86 6.23 26.60
C ASP A 167 -6.79 6.31 28.12
N GLU A 168 -7.79 6.90 28.78
CA GLU A 168 -7.86 6.96 30.25
C GLU A 168 -7.87 5.57 30.89
N ALA A 169 -8.57 4.61 30.28
CA ALA A 169 -8.74 3.28 30.85
C ALA A 169 -7.60 2.32 30.48
N LEU A 170 -7.02 2.46 29.29
CA LEU A 170 -6.10 1.47 28.73
C LEU A 170 -4.72 2.04 28.40
N ASP A 171 -4.49 3.34 28.49
CA ASP A 171 -3.26 4.02 28.08
C ASP A 171 -2.85 3.60 26.67
N VAL A 172 -3.60 4.11 25.68
CA VAL A 172 -3.44 3.75 24.27
C VAL A 172 -2.05 4.20 23.80
N THR A 173 -1.36 3.37 23.02
CA THR A 173 0.01 3.66 22.56
C THR A 173 0.05 4.25 21.16
N GLY A 174 -1.05 4.13 20.40
CA GLY A 174 -1.18 4.71 19.08
C GLY A 174 -2.57 4.52 18.46
N VAL A 175 -2.77 5.16 17.32
CA VAL A 175 -4.06 5.19 16.61
C VAL A 175 -3.91 4.60 15.22
N ILE A 176 -4.91 3.83 14.79
CA ILE A 176 -5.11 3.43 13.40
C ILE A 176 -6.39 4.09 12.89
N LEU A 177 -6.27 4.89 11.84
CA LEU A 177 -7.43 5.52 11.20
C LEU A 177 -7.90 4.67 10.02
N THR A 178 -9.17 4.33 9.97
CA THR A 178 -9.77 3.58 8.87
C THR A 178 -10.63 4.48 7.99
N LYS A 179 -11.00 3.98 6.80
CA LYS A 179 -11.88 4.67 5.84
C LYS A 179 -11.34 6.03 5.37
N MET A 180 -10.01 6.15 5.26
CA MET A 180 -9.32 7.35 4.76
C MET A 180 -9.38 7.50 3.23
N ASP A 181 -10.02 6.56 2.54
CA ASP A 181 -10.33 6.56 1.11
C ASP A 181 -11.65 7.26 0.75
N GLY A 182 -12.53 7.49 1.73
CA GLY A 182 -13.77 8.24 1.55
C GLY A 182 -13.58 9.77 1.61
N ASP A 183 -14.68 10.51 1.52
CA ASP A 183 -14.73 11.99 1.65
C ASP A 183 -14.40 12.51 3.06
N ALA A 184 -13.88 11.64 3.94
CA ALA A 184 -13.53 11.96 5.31
C ALA A 184 -12.45 13.06 5.31
N ARG A 185 -12.79 14.25 5.80
CA ARG A 185 -11.90 15.42 5.87
C ARG A 185 -10.80 15.30 6.95
N GLY A 186 -10.54 14.09 7.43
CA GLY A 186 -9.60 13.75 8.50
C GLY A 186 -9.65 14.60 9.77
N GLY A 187 -10.78 15.28 10.04
CA GLY A 187 -11.00 16.02 11.28
C GLY A 187 -10.93 15.11 12.50
N ALA A 188 -11.36 13.84 12.37
CA ALA A 188 -11.20 12.81 13.38
C ALA A 188 -9.74 12.60 13.78
N ALA A 189 -8.82 12.59 12.80
CA ALA A 189 -7.39 12.42 13.02
C ALA A 189 -6.83 13.52 13.92
N LEU A 190 -7.15 14.77 13.56
CA LEU A 190 -6.73 15.96 14.29
C LEU A 190 -7.32 15.97 15.71
N SER A 191 -8.61 15.65 15.83
CA SER A 191 -9.31 15.66 17.11
C SER A 191 -8.83 14.56 18.07
N ILE A 192 -8.60 13.34 17.57
CA ILE A 192 -8.06 12.24 18.39
C ILE A 192 -6.64 12.57 18.80
N HIS A 193 -5.80 13.00 17.87
CA HIS A 193 -4.40 13.31 18.16
C HIS A 193 -4.26 14.49 19.14
N GLY A 194 -5.03 15.57 18.93
CA GLY A 194 -4.99 16.75 19.80
C GLY A 194 -5.43 16.51 21.24
N VAL A 195 -6.20 15.44 21.48
CA VAL A 195 -6.73 15.12 22.81
C VAL A 195 -5.95 14.01 23.50
N THR A 196 -5.62 12.94 22.77
CA THR A 196 -4.87 11.81 23.34
C THR A 196 -3.36 12.06 23.32
N GLY A 197 -2.86 12.93 22.45
CA GLY A 197 -1.43 13.12 22.20
C GLY A 197 -0.74 11.89 21.59
N LYS A 198 -1.48 10.83 21.28
CA LYS A 198 -0.91 9.56 20.80
C LYS A 198 -0.64 9.62 19.29
N PRO A 199 0.41 8.93 18.81
CA PRO A 199 0.76 8.96 17.40
C PRO A 199 -0.27 8.18 16.58
N ILE A 200 -0.59 8.70 15.40
CA ILE A 200 -1.27 7.92 14.37
C ILE A 200 -0.19 7.05 13.73
N LYS A 201 -0.32 5.72 13.81
CA LYS A 201 0.69 4.78 13.32
C LYS A 201 0.38 4.26 11.92
N PHE A 202 -0.91 4.03 11.65
CA PHE A 202 -1.37 3.47 10.38
C PHE A 202 -2.65 4.13 9.88
N VAL A 203 -2.84 4.09 8.57
CA VAL A 203 -4.04 4.57 7.87
C VAL A 203 -4.56 3.50 6.91
N GLY A 204 -5.83 3.13 7.05
CA GLY A 204 -6.56 2.26 6.15
C GLY A 204 -7.11 3.05 4.98
N VAL A 205 -6.67 2.72 3.77
CA VAL A 205 -6.90 3.51 2.54
C VAL A 205 -7.74 2.76 1.50
N GLY A 206 -8.56 1.82 1.95
CA GLY A 206 -9.39 0.98 1.09
C GLY A 206 -9.88 -0.27 1.81
N GLU A 207 -10.48 -1.20 1.08
CA GLU A 207 -11.04 -2.46 1.62
C GLU A 207 -10.09 -3.65 1.49
N GLY A 208 -9.14 -3.61 0.55
CA GLY A 208 -8.21 -4.69 0.26
C GLY A 208 -7.23 -4.97 1.40
N MET A 209 -6.67 -6.19 1.40
CA MET A 209 -5.70 -6.65 2.40
C MET A 209 -4.39 -5.87 2.42
N ASP A 210 -4.07 -5.22 1.30
CA ASP A 210 -2.88 -4.39 1.15
C ASP A 210 -3.13 -2.91 1.46
N ASP A 211 -4.39 -2.52 1.68
CA ASP A 211 -4.81 -1.11 1.86
C ASP A 211 -4.66 -0.66 3.33
N LEU A 212 -3.48 -0.90 3.90
CA LEU A 212 -3.04 -0.38 5.20
C LEU A 212 -1.64 0.21 5.06
N ASP A 213 -1.56 1.53 5.12
CA ASP A 213 -0.34 2.31 4.99
C ASP A 213 0.18 2.80 6.34
N SER A 214 1.48 3.10 6.37
CA SER A 214 2.06 3.84 7.50
C SER A 214 1.56 5.27 7.48
N ALA A 215 1.27 5.83 8.65
CA ALA A 215 0.83 7.21 8.79
C ALA A 215 2.05 8.16 8.70
N ASP A 216 2.46 8.45 7.48
CA ASP A 216 3.45 9.49 7.21
C ASP A 216 2.82 10.88 7.45
N PRO A 217 3.42 11.75 8.29
CA PRO A 217 2.83 13.04 8.64
C PRO A 217 2.56 13.96 7.45
N GLU A 218 3.47 14.02 6.47
CA GLU A 218 3.30 14.84 5.28
C GLU A 218 2.15 14.32 4.41
N ARG A 219 2.11 13.00 4.17
CA ARG A 219 1.01 12.39 3.42
C ARG A 219 -0.32 12.53 4.14
N LEU A 220 -0.33 12.41 5.46
CA LEU A 220 -1.53 12.55 6.26
C LEU A 220 -2.07 13.99 6.18
N ALA A 221 -1.21 14.99 6.34
CA ALA A 221 -1.56 16.40 6.15
C ALA A 221 -2.09 16.68 4.74
N GLY A 222 -1.42 16.18 3.70
CA GLY A 222 -1.87 16.29 2.31
C GLY A 222 -3.25 15.68 2.06
N ARG A 223 -3.53 14.50 2.65
CA ARG A 223 -4.84 13.83 2.56
C ARG A 223 -5.93 14.64 3.26
N ILE A 224 -5.67 15.17 4.45
CA ILE A 224 -6.63 16.00 5.20
C ILE A 224 -7.03 17.24 4.41
N LEU A 225 -6.06 17.89 3.77
CA LEU A 225 -6.30 19.09 2.97
C LEU A 225 -6.96 18.81 1.62
N GLN A 226 -7.28 17.54 1.33
CA GLN A 226 -7.80 17.09 0.03
C GLN A 226 -6.94 17.56 -1.15
N MET A 227 -5.67 17.84 -0.86
CA MET A 227 -4.65 18.13 -1.86
C MET A 227 -4.24 16.77 -2.39
N GLY A 228 -5.08 16.21 -3.27
CA GLY A 228 -4.96 14.87 -3.81
C GLY A 228 -3.50 14.50 -4.07
N ASP A 229 -2.98 13.66 -3.21
CA ASP A 229 -1.69 12.96 -3.24
C ASP A 229 -0.58 13.58 -4.11
N VAL A 230 -0.36 14.90 -4.01
CA VAL A 230 0.71 15.59 -4.75
C VAL A 230 2.07 15.09 -4.27
N VAL A 231 2.14 14.64 -3.01
CA VAL A 231 3.33 14.08 -2.36
C VAL A 231 3.49 12.58 -2.65
N GLY A 232 2.42 11.77 -2.58
CA GLY A 232 2.50 10.35 -2.92
C GLY A 232 2.69 10.08 -4.42
N LEU A 233 2.32 11.03 -5.31
CA LEU A 233 2.69 11.02 -6.73
C LEU A 233 4.19 11.22 -6.92
N VAL A 234 4.81 12.09 -6.13
CA VAL A 234 6.27 12.33 -6.15
C VAL A 234 7.02 11.13 -5.59
N GLU A 235 6.52 10.47 -4.54
CA GLU A 235 7.16 9.27 -4.00
C GLU A 235 6.89 7.99 -4.80
N ARG A 236 5.74 7.85 -5.47
CA ARG A 236 5.52 6.77 -6.46
C ARG A 236 6.32 7.02 -7.73
N ALA A 237 6.56 8.27 -8.10
CA ALA A 237 7.54 8.63 -9.11
C ALA A 237 8.98 8.34 -8.64
N GLN A 238 9.35 8.65 -7.39
CA GLN A 238 10.68 8.39 -6.83
C GLN A 238 10.96 6.90 -6.59
N ARG A 239 9.95 6.09 -6.19
CA ARG A 239 10.11 4.62 -6.12
C ARG A 239 10.15 3.93 -7.49
N ALA A 240 9.71 4.62 -8.55
CA ALA A 240 9.87 4.21 -9.93
C ALA A 240 11.12 4.82 -10.59
N ILE A 241 11.89 5.62 -9.86
CA ILE A 241 13.12 6.26 -10.33
C ILE A 241 14.26 5.77 -9.44
N ASP A 242 14.83 4.62 -9.83
CA ASP A 242 16.24 4.40 -9.60
C ASP A 242 16.98 5.51 -10.37
N GLU A 243 17.46 6.54 -9.68
CA GLU A 243 18.24 7.63 -10.29
C GLU A 243 19.43 7.09 -11.11
N GLU A 244 19.95 5.92 -10.71
CA GLU A 244 20.95 5.16 -11.48
C GLU A 244 20.41 4.52 -12.76
N GLU A 245 19.20 3.93 -12.75
CA GLU A 245 18.60 3.35 -13.96
C GLU A 245 18.14 4.47 -14.91
N GLN A 246 17.61 5.58 -14.41
CA GLN A 246 17.23 6.74 -15.21
C GLN A 246 18.44 7.42 -15.84
N ALA A 247 19.55 7.59 -15.10
CA ALA A 247 20.79 8.09 -15.69
C ALA A 247 21.33 7.14 -16.77
N LYS A 248 21.31 5.82 -16.54
CA LYS A 248 21.70 4.81 -17.54
C LYS A 248 20.75 4.79 -18.74
N LEU A 249 19.45 4.99 -18.53
CA LEU A 249 18.44 5.04 -19.59
C LEU A 249 18.56 6.34 -20.39
N GLN A 250 18.77 7.49 -19.74
CA GLN A 250 19.05 8.77 -20.39
C GLN A 250 20.37 8.71 -21.17
N GLU A 251 21.43 8.13 -20.61
CA GLU A 251 22.70 7.95 -21.33
C GLU A 251 22.56 6.97 -22.51
N LYS A 252 21.77 5.90 -22.39
CA LYS A 252 21.54 4.95 -23.48
C LYS A 252 20.58 5.45 -24.56
N VAL A 253 19.54 6.20 -24.18
CA VAL A 253 18.48 6.72 -25.07
C VAL A 253 18.90 8.05 -25.72
N LEU A 254 19.61 8.94 -24.99
CA LEU A 254 20.06 10.24 -25.49
C LEU A 254 21.54 10.25 -25.90
N GLY A 255 22.36 9.34 -25.38
CA GLY A 255 23.78 9.22 -25.75
C GLY A 255 24.03 8.69 -27.16
N LYS A 256 25.28 8.32 -27.45
CA LYS A 256 25.73 7.89 -28.79
C LYS A 256 25.28 6.45 -29.16
N GLY A 257 24.57 5.76 -28.27
CA GLY A 257 24.11 4.38 -28.45
C GLY A 257 22.96 4.24 -29.45
N ARG A 258 22.89 3.10 -30.14
CA ARG A 258 21.73 2.73 -30.97
C ARG A 258 20.63 2.18 -30.05
N PHE A 259 19.45 2.78 -30.07
CA PHE A 259 18.26 2.23 -29.41
C PHE A 259 17.92 0.84 -29.98
N THR A 260 17.86 -0.18 -29.11
CA THR A 260 17.63 -1.60 -29.45
C THR A 260 16.29 -2.13 -28.93
N LEU A 261 15.87 -3.33 -29.35
CA LEU A 261 14.66 -3.98 -28.81
C LEU A 261 14.81 -4.39 -27.34
N GLU A 262 16.02 -4.56 -26.83
CA GLU A 262 16.26 -4.80 -25.40
C GLU A 262 15.94 -3.55 -24.58
N ASP A 263 16.36 -2.38 -25.06
CA ASP A 263 16.03 -1.09 -24.42
C ASP A 263 14.52 -0.84 -24.45
N PHE A 264 13.87 -1.19 -25.56
CA PHE A 264 12.41 -1.11 -25.70
C PHE A 264 11.67 -2.03 -24.71
N LEU A 265 12.16 -3.26 -24.51
CA LEU A 265 11.57 -4.18 -23.54
C LEU A 265 11.73 -3.66 -22.11
N THR A 266 12.90 -3.14 -21.76
CA THR A 266 13.15 -2.52 -20.45
C THR A 266 12.20 -1.36 -20.18
N ALA A 267 12.03 -0.47 -21.16
CA ALA A 267 11.11 0.66 -21.05
C ALA A 267 9.65 0.21 -20.84
N ILE A 268 9.19 -0.82 -21.55
CA ILE A 268 7.83 -1.36 -21.38
C ILE A 268 7.64 -2.02 -20.00
N ARG A 269 8.64 -2.78 -19.51
CA ARG A 269 8.58 -3.39 -18.17
C ARG A 269 8.54 -2.35 -17.06
N GLN A 270 9.27 -1.24 -17.21
CA GLN A 270 9.19 -0.11 -16.27
C GLN A 270 7.80 0.50 -16.26
N ILE A 271 7.20 0.73 -17.43
CA ILE A 271 5.82 1.22 -17.54
C ILE A 271 4.82 0.26 -16.87
N GLN A 272 4.98 -1.06 -17.04
CA GLN A 272 4.12 -2.06 -16.40
C GLN A 272 4.17 -1.98 -14.87
N ARG A 273 5.34 -1.69 -14.28
CA ARG A 273 5.49 -1.52 -12.83
C ARG A 273 4.81 -0.27 -12.29
N MET A 274 4.58 0.74 -13.13
CA MET A 274 3.96 2.01 -12.74
C MET A 274 2.42 1.98 -12.77
N GLY A 275 1.81 0.88 -13.21
CA GLY A 275 0.35 0.70 -13.26
C GLY A 275 -0.31 1.33 -14.50
N PRO A 276 -1.66 1.39 -14.54
CA PRO A 276 -2.40 1.80 -15.75
C PRO A 276 -2.12 3.27 -16.12
N LEU A 277 -1.40 3.46 -17.23
CA LEU A 277 -1.07 4.75 -17.83
C LEU A 277 -2.29 5.67 -18.08
N GLU A 278 -3.49 5.10 -18.15
CA GLU A 278 -4.73 5.87 -18.28
C GLU A 278 -4.96 6.88 -17.15
N GLN A 279 -4.48 6.58 -15.93
CA GLN A 279 -4.57 7.51 -14.81
C GLN A 279 -3.51 8.63 -14.91
N ILE A 280 -2.33 8.30 -15.45
CA ILE A 280 -1.22 9.26 -15.61
C ILE A 280 -1.52 10.27 -16.73
N VAL A 281 -2.11 9.83 -17.85
CA VAL A 281 -2.43 10.70 -19.00
C VAL A 281 -3.57 11.67 -18.69
N LYS A 282 -4.53 11.29 -17.83
CA LYS A 282 -5.62 12.18 -17.37
C LYS A 282 -5.13 13.33 -16.49
N LEU A 283 -3.91 13.25 -15.97
CA LEU A 283 -3.33 14.24 -15.03
C LEU A 283 -2.41 15.26 -15.71
N ILE A 284 -2.16 15.15 -17.02
CA ILE A 284 -1.30 16.10 -17.77
C ILE A 284 -2.20 17.14 -18.49
N PRO A 285 -2.20 18.42 -18.07
CA PRO A 285 -3.01 19.45 -18.70
C PRO A 285 -2.58 19.65 -20.17
N GLY A 286 -3.52 19.58 -21.12
CA GLY A 286 -3.28 19.91 -22.53
C GLY A 286 -2.81 18.77 -23.45
N MET A 287 -2.66 17.54 -22.95
CA MET A 287 -2.22 16.37 -23.75
C MET A 287 -3.34 15.38 -24.13
N SER A 288 -4.60 15.69 -23.82
CA SER A 288 -5.78 14.81 -23.96
C SER A 288 -6.21 14.45 -25.40
N GLY A 289 -5.36 14.59 -26.41
CA GLY A 289 -5.73 14.23 -27.79
C GLY A 289 -4.61 14.07 -28.82
N LYS A 290 -3.32 14.02 -28.43
CA LYS A 290 -2.20 14.00 -29.38
C LYS A 290 -1.15 12.91 -29.18
N LEU A 291 -1.45 11.87 -28.40
CA LEU A 291 -0.60 10.68 -28.35
C LEU A 291 -1.06 9.67 -29.43
N PRO A 292 -0.15 9.10 -30.26
CA PRO A 292 -0.46 8.00 -31.18
C PRO A 292 -0.85 6.69 -30.49
N VAL A 293 -1.08 6.71 -29.18
CA VAL A 293 -1.20 5.54 -28.32
C VAL A 293 -2.66 5.40 -27.92
N GLY A 294 -3.50 5.12 -28.92
CA GLY A 294 -4.78 4.41 -28.71
C GLY A 294 -4.51 2.94 -28.42
N ALA A 295 -3.69 2.66 -27.41
CA ALA A 295 -3.40 1.32 -26.97
C ALA A 295 -4.11 1.10 -25.65
N ASP A 296 -5.19 0.32 -25.69
CA ASP A 296 -5.49 -0.61 -24.61
C ASP A 296 -4.17 -1.33 -24.26
N LEU A 297 -3.52 -0.84 -23.21
CA LEU A 297 -2.35 -1.47 -22.59
C LEU A 297 -2.87 -2.49 -21.59
N ASP A 298 -3.60 -3.47 -22.12
CA ASP A 298 -3.98 -4.68 -21.42
C ASP A 298 -2.68 -5.38 -20.97
N GLU A 299 -2.56 -5.74 -19.69
CA GLU A 299 -1.39 -6.43 -19.12
C GLU A 299 -1.02 -7.67 -19.93
N LYS A 300 -2.00 -8.34 -20.54
CA LYS A 300 -1.80 -9.50 -21.41
C LYS A 300 -0.99 -9.15 -22.66
N ARG A 301 -1.18 -7.97 -23.23
CA ARG A 301 -0.44 -7.51 -24.42
C ARG A 301 1.03 -7.26 -24.11
N ILE A 302 1.33 -6.74 -22.92
CA ILE A 302 2.72 -6.51 -22.51
C ILE A 302 3.47 -7.84 -22.41
N LYS A 303 2.86 -8.85 -21.79
CA LYS A 303 3.41 -10.21 -21.74
C LYS A 303 3.61 -10.81 -23.14
N HIS A 304 2.72 -10.54 -24.10
CA HIS A 304 2.90 -10.99 -25.48
C HIS A 304 4.08 -10.31 -26.19
N VAL A 305 4.28 -9.00 -25.99
CA VAL A 305 5.42 -8.26 -26.52
C VAL A 305 6.73 -8.82 -25.96
N GLU A 306 6.77 -9.07 -24.65
CA GLU A 306 7.90 -9.68 -23.98
C GLU A 306 8.23 -11.07 -24.55
N ALA A 307 7.24 -11.95 -24.71
CA ALA A 307 7.42 -13.27 -25.29
C ALA A 307 7.99 -13.20 -26.73
N ILE A 308 7.55 -12.24 -27.54
CA ILE A 308 8.06 -12.03 -28.90
C ILE A 308 9.52 -11.60 -28.88
N ILE A 309 9.90 -10.64 -28.04
CA ILE A 309 11.29 -10.13 -27.96
C ILE A 309 12.23 -11.21 -27.41
N LEU A 310 11.81 -11.96 -26.39
CA LEU A 310 12.59 -13.05 -25.81
C LEU A 310 12.82 -14.21 -26.80
N SER A 311 11.93 -14.37 -27.79
CA SER A 311 12.06 -15.35 -28.88
C SER A 311 13.02 -14.93 -30.01
N MET A 312 13.59 -13.72 -29.93
CA MET A 312 14.63 -13.25 -30.83
C MET A 312 16.02 -13.59 -30.32
N THR A 313 16.97 -13.75 -31.25
CA THR A 313 18.40 -13.85 -30.95
C THR A 313 18.99 -12.49 -30.55
N PRO A 314 20.13 -12.44 -29.83
CA PRO A 314 20.76 -11.17 -29.46
C PRO A 314 21.09 -10.26 -30.65
N GLU A 315 21.43 -10.84 -31.81
CA GLU A 315 21.69 -10.10 -33.04
C GLU A 315 20.42 -9.40 -33.56
N GLU A 316 19.31 -10.13 -33.61
CA GLU A 316 18.00 -9.60 -34.07
C GLU A 316 17.44 -8.53 -33.13
N ARG A 317 17.72 -8.62 -31.82
CA ARG A 317 17.31 -7.59 -30.86
C ARG A 317 18.10 -6.29 -31.02
N ARG A 318 19.39 -6.40 -31.34
CA ARG A 318 20.28 -5.24 -31.58
C ARG A 318 19.99 -4.58 -32.91
N ASP A 319 19.71 -5.36 -33.95
CA ASP A 319 19.36 -4.86 -35.28
C ASP A 319 18.10 -5.53 -35.85
N PRO A 320 16.92 -4.96 -35.59
CA PRO A 320 15.67 -5.47 -36.14
C PRO A 320 15.58 -5.39 -37.67
N GLY A 321 16.49 -4.66 -38.34
CA GLY A 321 16.54 -4.56 -39.80
C GLY A 321 16.83 -5.89 -40.49
N ILE A 322 17.43 -6.85 -39.80
CA ILE A 322 17.75 -8.18 -40.35
C ILE A 322 16.54 -9.15 -40.35
N LEU A 323 15.42 -8.75 -39.76
CA LEU A 323 14.22 -9.58 -39.61
C LEU A 323 13.46 -9.77 -40.93
N ASN A 324 13.89 -10.78 -41.69
CA ASN A 324 13.18 -11.29 -42.86
C ASN A 324 11.97 -12.18 -42.49
N GLY A 325 11.16 -12.58 -43.49
CA GLY A 325 9.95 -13.38 -43.27
C GLY A 325 10.19 -14.71 -42.54
N SER A 326 11.32 -15.39 -42.84
CA SER A 326 11.68 -16.64 -42.19
C SER A 326 11.99 -16.45 -40.70
N ARG A 327 12.75 -15.41 -40.34
CA ARG A 327 13.05 -15.06 -38.95
C ARG A 327 11.77 -14.69 -38.18
N ARG A 328 10.88 -13.90 -38.79
CA ARG A 328 9.60 -13.53 -38.17
C ARG A 328 8.70 -14.75 -37.94
N ALA A 329 8.65 -15.70 -38.87
CA ALA A 329 7.93 -16.96 -38.69
C ALA A 329 8.53 -17.84 -37.58
N ARG A 330 9.85 -17.86 -37.42
CA ARG A 330 10.53 -18.55 -36.32
C ARG A 330 10.19 -17.91 -34.97
N ILE A 331 10.27 -16.58 -34.87
CA ILE A 331 9.95 -15.82 -33.65
C ILE A 331 8.50 -16.06 -33.25
N ALA A 332 7.56 -15.97 -34.21
CA ALA A 332 6.14 -16.17 -33.98
C ALA A 332 5.84 -17.56 -33.39
N ARG A 333 6.49 -18.61 -33.92
CA ARG A 333 6.42 -19.98 -33.36
C ARG A 333 7.02 -20.07 -31.96
N GLY A 334 8.18 -19.46 -31.73
CA GLY A 334 8.85 -19.46 -30.42
C GLY A 334 8.05 -18.74 -29.33
N SER A 335 7.34 -17.68 -29.69
CA SER A 335 6.53 -16.89 -28.75
C SER A 335 5.09 -17.38 -28.63
N GLY A 336 4.65 -18.36 -29.43
CA GLY A 336 3.25 -18.79 -29.50
C GLY A 336 2.30 -17.68 -30.00
N ARG A 337 2.77 -16.76 -30.85
CA ARG A 337 2.01 -15.60 -31.35
C ARG A 337 1.92 -15.61 -32.87
N PRO A 338 0.93 -14.93 -33.48
CA PRO A 338 0.85 -14.84 -34.94
C PRO A 338 1.93 -13.89 -35.51
N VAL A 339 2.37 -14.16 -36.75
CA VAL A 339 3.37 -13.34 -37.46
C VAL A 339 2.94 -11.88 -37.60
N SER A 340 1.63 -11.62 -37.68
CA SER A 340 1.07 -10.27 -37.72
C SER A 340 1.41 -9.44 -36.48
N GLU A 341 1.49 -10.06 -35.31
CA GLU A 341 1.89 -9.39 -34.06
C GLU A 341 3.38 -9.09 -34.02
N VAL A 342 4.20 -10.01 -34.52
CA VAL A 342 5.64 -9.77 -34.69
C VAL A 342 5.87 -8.57 -35.62
N ASN A 343 5.13 -8.49 -36.73
CA ASN A 343 5.18 -7.36 -37.66
C ASN A 343 4.75 -6.05 -37.00
N ARG A 344 3.67 -6.09 -36.20
CA ARG A 344 3.16 -4.92 -35.49
C ARG A 344 4.19 -4.38 -34.48
N LEU A 345 4.83 -5.26 -33.73
CA LEU A 345 5.87 -4.90 -32.77
C LEU A 345 7.06 -4.24 -33.46
N VAL A 346 7.57 -4.82 -34.56
CA VAL A 346 8.68 -4.23 -35.32
C VAL A 346 8.31 -2.83 -35.84
N LYS A 347 7.09 -2.65 -36.34
CA LYS A 347 6.58 -1.35 -36.79
C LYS A 347 6.49 -0.33 -35.65
N GLN A 348 6.00 -0.75 -34.48
CA GLN A 348 5.92 0.12 -33.29
C GLN A 348 7.31 0.54 -32.80
N PHE A 349 8.27 -0.39 -32.83
CA PHE A 349 9.67 -0.10 -32.52
C PHE A 349 10.28 0.92 -33.49
N GLU A 350 10.05 0.79 -34.80
CA GLU A 350 10.51 1.76 -35.79
C GLU A 350 9.90 3.16 -35.59
N GLN A 351 8.60 3.23 -35.28
CA GLN A 351 7.92 4.49 -34.97
C GLN A 351 8.53 5.16 -33.73
N MET A 352 8.78 4.39 -32.67
CA MET A 352 9.43 4.90 -31.46
C MET A 352 10.85 5.39 -31.75
N LYS A 353 11.62 4.65 -32.56
CA LYS A 353 12.98 5.03 -32.97
C LYS A 353 12.98 6.33 -33.79
N GLN A 354 11.99 6.54 -34.66
CA GLN A 354 11.82 7.80 -35.39
C GLN A 354 11.46 8.96 -34.45
N PHE A 355 10.56 8.72 -33.50
CA PHE A 355 10.18 9.71 -32.50
C PHE A 355 11.37 10.14 -31.62
N MET A 356 12.16 9.19 -31.14
CA MET A 356 13.39 9.48 -30.37
C MET A 356 14.41 10.29 -31.18
N LYS A 357 14.55 9.99 -32.48
CA LYS A 357 15.42 10.75 -33.38
C LYS A 357 14.94 12.20 -33.57
N GLN A 358 13.63 12.41 -33.67
CA GLN A 358 13.03 13.75 -33.75
C GLN A 358 13.19 14.53 -32.43
N MET A 359 13.00 13.88 -31.28
CA MET A 359 13.23 14.52 -29.98
C MET A 359 14.69 14.94 -29.78
N LYS A 360 15.66 14.13 -30.22
CA LYS A 360 17.09 14.49 -30.18
C LYS A 360 17.43 15.71 -31.07
N GLN A 361 16.63 15.98 -32.09
CA GLN A 361 16.81 17.12 -33.00
C GLN A 361 16.14 18.41 -32.49
N MET A 362 15.09 18.30 -31.67
CA MET A 362 14.54 19.45 -30.94
C MET A 362 15.48 19.80 -29.78
N LYS A 363 16.39 20.76 -29.99
CA LYS A 363 17.20 21.37 -28.91
C LYS A 363 16.27 22.12 -27.95
N GLY A 364 15.77 21.40 -26.95
CA GLY A 364 14.96 21.92 -25.86
C GLY A 364 14.38 20.72 -25.14
N GLY A 365 14.88 20.46 -23.93
CA GLY A 365 14.55 19.27 -23.15
C GLY A 365 13.05 18.99 -23.05
N LEU A 366 12.71 17.73 -22.79
CA LEU A 366 11.34 17.30 -22.54
C LEU A 366 10.69 18.22 -21.48
N PRO A 367 9.47 18.75 -21.69
CA PRO A 367 8.74 19.55 -20.69
C PRO A 367 8.30 18.76 -19.45
N PHE A 368 8.80 17.54 -19.28
CA PHE A 368 8.32 16.56 -18.31
C PHE A 368 9.31 16.31 -17.16
N PHE A 369 10.45 16.99 -17.16
CA PHE A 369 11.53 16.84 -16.16
C PHE A 369 12.13 18.20 -15.78
N GLY A 370 11.29 19.22 -15.64
CA GLY A 370 11.65 20.52 -15.07
C GLY A 370 11.04 20.67 -13.69
#